data_AF-A0A369TSE3-F1
#
_entry.id   AF-A0A369TSE3-F1
#
_cell.length_a   1.000
_cell.length_b   1.000
_cell.length_c   1.000
_cell.angle_alpha   90.00
_cell.angle_beta   90.00
_cell.angle_gamma   90.00
#
_symmetry.space_group_name_H-M   'P 1'
#
loop_
_entity.id
_entity.type
_entity.pdbx_description
1 polymer ?
#
loop_
_entity_poly.entity_id
_entity_poly.type
_entity_poly.pdbx_seq_one_letter_code
_entity_poly.pdbx_strand_id
1 'polypeptide(L)' 'MSAPDTNVKKQEKAHKPSLLGIKGVLVFAGVLLAGLIVWTFVQSDGVDGSDVQVDSRTGEVVGTE' A
#
# COMPACT_ATOMS: atom_id res chain seq x y z
N MET A 1 -19.79 21.17 40.67
CA MET A 1 -18.38 20.98 40.29
C MET A 1 -18.13 21.78 39.03
N SER A 2 -17.16 22.69 39.02
CA SER A 2 -16.72 23.39 37.81
C SER A 2 -15.98 22.41 36.90
N ALA A 3 -16.16 22.53 35.59
CA ALA A 3 -15.53 21.65 34.61
C ALA A 3 -14.00 21.74 34.70
N PRO A 4 -13.26 20.63 34.48
CA PRO A 4 -11.80 20.65 34.45
C PRO A 4 -11.30 21.59 33.36
N ASP A 5 -10.41 22.51 33.74
CA ASP A 5 -9.83 23.52 32.85
C ASP A 5 -8.75 22.87 31.96
N THR A 6 -9.20 22.15 30.93
CA THR A 6 -8.31 21.39 30.05
C THR A 6 -7.63 22.36 29.08
N ASN A 7 -6.33 22.58 29.28
CA ASN A 7 -5.54 23.42 28.38
C ASN A 7 -5.15 22.66 27.10
N VAL A 8 -6.03 22.74 26.09
CA VAL A 8 -5.86 22.12 24.77
C VAL A 8 -4.58 22.53 24.06
N LYS A 9 -4.09 23.78 24.23
CA LYS A 9 -2.86 24.27 23.58
C LYS A 9 -1.62 23.56 24.10
N LYS A 10 -1.57 23.27 25.41
CA LYS A 10 -0.47 22.53 26.03
C LYS A 10 -0.44 21.08 25.54
N GLN A 11 -1.61 20.44 25.46
CA GLN A 11 -1.73 19.07 24.97
C GLN A 11 -1.35 18.94 23.50
N GLU A 12 -1.82 19.84 22.64
CA GLU A 12 -1.45 19.86 21.21
C GLU A 12 0.07 19.88 21.04
N LYS A 13 0.77 20.76 21.77
CA LYS A 13 2.24 20.86 21.71
C LYS A 13 2.94 19.59 22.19
N ALA A 14 2.40 18.94 23.22
CA ALA A 14 2.95 17.69 23.75
C ALA A 14 2.72 16.48 22.82
N HIS A 15 1.66 16.49 22.01
CA HIS A 15 1.36 15.41 21.06
C HIS A 15 2.02 15.59 19.68
N LYS A 16 2.47 16.81 19.34
CA LYS A 16 3.17 17.09 18.07
C LYS A 16 4.32 16.12 17.76
N PRO A 17 5.23 15.77 18.70
CA PRO A 17 6.30 14.81 18.43
C PRO A 17 5.78 13.42 18.03
N SER A 18 4.75 12.91 18.72
CA SER A 18 4.14 11.62 18.40
C SER A 18 3.49 11.63 17.01
N LEU A 19 2.77 12.69 16.67
CA LEU A 19 2.16 12.85 15.35
C LEU A 19 3.21 12.94 14.23
N LEU A 20 4.34 13.62 14.48
CA LEU A 20 5.47 13.66 13.55
C LEU A 20 6.11 12.28 13.36
N GLY A 21 6.26 11.51 14.44
CA GLY A 21 6.76 10.14 14.37
C GLY A 21 5.86 9.23 13.53
N ILE A 22 4.55 9.27 13.76
CA ILE A 22 3.57 8.52 12.97
C ILE A 22 3.64 8.92 11.49
N LYS A 23 3.66 10.23 11.20
CA LYS A 23 3.80 10.73 9.83
C LYS A 23 5.09 10.23 9.17
N GLY A 24 6.20 10.22 9.90
CA GLY A 24 7.48 9.71 9.41
C GLY A 24 7.41 8.23 9.04
N VAL A 25 6.82 7.40 9.90
CA VAL A 25 6.65 5.96 9.64
C VAL A 25 5.75 5.71 8.43
N LEU A 26 4.63 6.44 8.30
CA LEU A 26 3.73 6.30 7.16
C LEU A 26 4.43 6.64 5.83
N VAL A 27 5.24 7.72 5.80
CA VAL A 27 6.03 8.08 4.62
C VAL A 27 7.05 7.00 4.30
N PHE A 28 7.80 6.53 5.30
CA PHE A 28 8.81 5.49 5.12
C PHE A 28 8.20 4.19 4.59
N ALA A 29 7.10 3.72 5.19
CA ALA A 29 6.38 2.54 4.74
C ALA A 29 5.85 2.72 3.30
N GLY A 30 5.33 3.89 2.96
CA GLY A 30 4.88 4.22 1.60
C GLY A 30 6.00 4.14 0.57
N VAL A 31 7.20 4.64 0.90
CA VAL A 31 8.38 4.55 0.03
C VAL A 31 8.81 3.09 -0.16
N LEU A 32 8.87 2.31 0.91
CA LEU A 32 9.22 0.89 0.82
C LEU A 32 8.20 0.11 0.00
N LEU A 33 6.91 0.36 0.18
CA LEU A 33 5.86 -0.29 -0.58
C LEU A 33 5.96 0.06 -2.07
N ALA A 34 6.16 1.34 -2.41
CA ALA A 34 6.35 1.76 -3.79
C ALA A 34 7.58 1.09 -4.42
N GLY A 35 8.68 1.02 -3.68
CA GLY A 35 9.89 0.31 -4.10
C GLY A 35 9.64 -1.18 -4.34
N LEU A 36 8.92 -1.85 -3.43
CA LEU A 36 8.57 -3.26 -3.55
C LEU A 36 7.68 -3.52 -4.78
N ILE A 37 6.71 -2.65 -5.03
CA ILE A 37 5.84 -2.75 -6.21
C ILE A 37 6.69 -2.67 -7.48
N VAL A 38 7.53 -1.62 -7.61
CA VAL A 38 8.40 -1.45 -8.77
C VAL A 38 9.33 -2.65 -8.94
N TRP A 39 9.95 -3.12 -7.86
CA TRP A 39 10.82 -4.30 -7.87
C TRP A 39 10.08 -5.54 -8.37
N THR A 40 8.87 -5.77 -7.88
CA THR A 40 8.05 -6.94 -8.25
C THR A 40 7.69 -6.90 -9.74
N PHE A 41 7.32 -5.73 -10.27
CA PHE A 41 7.03 -5.57 -11.70
C PHE A 41 8.26 -5.76 -12.58
N VAL A 42 9.43 -5.29 -12.15
CA VAL A 42 10.68 -5.46 -12.91
C VAL A 42 11.14 -6.91 -12.90
N GLN A 43 10.91 -7.63 -11.79
CA GLN A 43 11.36 -9.01 -11.63
C GLN A 43 10.34 -10.06 -12.10
N SER A 44 9.10 -9.66 -12.41
CA SER A 44 8.10 -10.60 -12.90
C SER A 44 8.45 -11.02 -14.33
N ASP A 45 8.89 -12.27 -14.47
CA ASP A 45 8.74 -12.99 -15.74
C ASP A 45 7.22 -13.17 -15.95
N GLY A 46 6.71 -12.90 -17.15
CA GLY A 46 5.28 -12.93 -17.45
C GLY A 46 4.60 -14.25 -17.05
N VAL A 47 3.26 -14.28 -17.02
CA VAL A 47 2.52 -15.52 -16.72
C VAL A 47 2.80 -16.56 -17.81
N ASP A 48 3.37 -17.70 -17.40
CA ASP A 48 3.58 -18.85 -18.28
C ASP A 48 2.24 -19.29 -18.89
N GLY A 49 2.19 -19.34 -20.23
CA GLY A 49 0.97 -19.69 -20.97
C GLY A 49 -0.07 -18.57 -21.05
N SER A 50 0.28 -17.31 -20.80
CA SER A 50 -0.62 -16.16 -21.00
C SER A 50 -1.13 -16.02 -22.44
N ASP A 51 -0.39 -16.53 -23.42
CA ASP A 51 -0.82 -16.59 -24.83
C ASP A 51 -1.86 -17.69 -25.09
N VAL A 52 -2.13 -18.55 -24.10
CA VAL A 52 -2.96 -19.74 -24.24
C VAL A 52 -4.29 -19.53 -23.54
N GLN A 53 -5.36 -19.35 -24.30
CA GLN A 53 -6.71 -19.20 -23.78
C GLN A 53 -7.52 -20.49 -23.97
N VAL A 54 -8.23 -20.94 -22.93
CA VAL A 54 -9.13 -22.09 -23.03
C VAL A 54 -10.56 -21.62 -23.31
N ASP A 55 -11.15 -22.09 -24.41
CA ASP A 55 -12.55 -21.84 -24.72
C ASP A 55 -13.44 -22.47 -23.64
N SER A 56 -14.25 -21.65 -22.97
CA SER A 56 -15.06 -22.07 -21.82
C SER A 56 -16.27 -22.94 -22.19
N ARG A 57 -16.60 -23.06 -23.48
CA ARG A 57 -17.73 -23.84 -24.01
C ARG A 57 -17.28 -25.20 -24.55
N THR A 58 -16.09 -25.27 -25.15
CA THR A 58 -15.60 -26.50 -25.81
C THR A 58 -14.41 -27.14 -25.09
N GLY A 59 -13.69 -26.40 -24.25
CA GLY A 59 -12.45 -26.84 -23.62
C GLY A 59 -11.26 -26.85 -24.58
N GLU A 60 -11.40 -26.28 -25.77
CA GLU A 60 -10.32 -26.17 -26.76
C GLU A 60 -9.29 -25.12 -26.32
N VAL A 61 -8.02 -25.43 -26.55
CA VAL A 61 -6.92 -24.50 -26.30
C VAL A 61 -6.73 -23.63 -27.55
N VAL A 62 -7.03 -22.34 -27.43
CA VAL A 62 -6.90 -21.34 -28.48
C VAL A 62 -5.70 -20.44 -28.16
N GLY A 63 -4.71 -20.41 -29.04
CA GLY A 63 -3.60 -19.45 -28.94
C GLY A 63 -4.09 -18.05 -29.31
N THR A 64 -3.68 -17.05 -28.53
CA THR A 64 -3.85 -15.63 -28.87
C THR A 64 -2.65 -15.26 -29.74
N GLU A 65 -2.86 -14.93 -31.02
CA GLU A 65 -1.80 -14.47 -31.94
C GLU A 65 -1.20 -13.12 -31.53
#